data_AF-A0A6N8ECS3-F1
#
_entry.id   AF-A0A6N8ECS3-F1
#
_cell.length_a   1.000
_cell.length_b   1.000
_cell.length_c   1.000
_cell.angle_alpha   90.00
_cell.angle_beta   90.00
_cell.angle_gamma   90.00
#
_symmetry.space_group_name_H-M   'P 1'
#
loop_
_entity.id
_entity.type
_entity.pdbx_description
1 polymer ?
#
loop_
_entity_poly.entity_id
_entity_poly.type
_entity_poly.pdbx_seq_one_letter_code
_entity_poly.pdbx_strand_id
1 'polypeptide(L)'
;MPKNRVDRTAFSLRWRFAPLLVASVLSGCAVQPIQDPASLLASVPAAELSRANALETQGQVDEAAALYLELAPRAQAPAKAELRLQAAQAYLAGGRVSQARQTLDALEPAGLVGGQLERSRLLKAELALAAKQPKAAIAELNRLNTTLPKSLKIRRIGLLAAAQRLDNDPLASAESLLKLDALLDGPVRMTNQVSLVATLALISEDDVLKLIRSSRGPMKGWAEIAQLVQRQSADPKQLEAAYRQWHQGWTSHPALPGLVRAYTGEGPTGYATAQPLTVMLPNGGRFAAAAKAIRDGIEAANRADTVNQRPSLTFADSTKANRVRTLYASATTRGADYVIGPLEKPAVDALVDAKALQVPTLALNESTEAERRALNLFQFALSPENEAAEAANKGLSLGARRALVLHPDDAWGQRLATAFSAQWRAQGGSLLGQASFDPAWSSYNKTLDRLMAAQDADLLFLVATAEMARKIYPQIQATAKNPLIVISTSHVYSGRFDANADRALVGLYFVDIPWMLDLGGAGPLAHRAVMGQTASAAGPLARLYAMGIDAYRLAPQLSELAANPGAYVPGQTGGLAIDPLGRITRQLALGRFTETGPRLANGADRPDDSRAKTTAAVGSE
;
A
#
# COMPACT_ATOMS: atom_id res chain seq x y z
N MET A 1 -45.46 -0.88 -88.99
CA MET A 1 -46.82 -1.39 -88.65
C MET A 1 -46.72 -2.89 -88.39
N PRO A 2 -47.59 -3.51 -87.57
CA PRO A 2 -48.62 -2.98 -86.65
C PRO A 2 -48.45 -3.57 -85.21
N LYS A 3 -49.24 -3.38 -84.15
CA LYS A 3 -50.31 -2.48 -83.62
C LYS A 3 -50.47 -2.93 -82.13
N ASN A 4 -50.55 -2.02 -81.14
CA ASN A 4 -51.77 -1.58 -80.44
C ASN A 4 -52.59 -2.71 -79.75
N ARG A 5 -53.20 -2.61 -78.56
CA ARG A 5 -53.34 -1.58 -77.50
C ARG A 5 -54.41 -2.10 -76.49
N VAL A 6 -54.36 -1.61 -75.24
CA VAL A 6 -55.46 -1.35 -74.25
C VAL A 6 -56.21 -2.55 -73.64
N ASP A 7 -56.75 -2.55 -72.41
CA ASP A 7 -56.59 -1.89 -71.09
C ASP A 7 -57.87 -2.23 -70.28
N ARG A 8 -57.82 -2.12 -68.94
CA ARG A 8 -58.91 -1.87 -67.94
C ARG A 8 -59.14 -2.90 -66.81
N THR A 9 -58.59 -2.54 -65.64
CA THR A 9 -59.24 -2.27 -64.34
C THR A 9 -60.54 -2.99 -63.92
N ALA A 10 -60.56 -3.60 -62.72
CA ALA A 10 -61.38 -3.14 -61.56
C ALA A 10 -61.29 -4.06 -60.29
N PHE A 11 -60.96 -3.42 -59.16
CA PHE A 11 -61.49 -3.52 -57.79
C PHE A 11 -61.90 -4.85 -57.08
N SER A 12 -61.11 -5.15 -56.03
CA SER A 12 -61.45 -5.51 -54.62
C SER A 12 -62.44 -6.64 -54.26
N LEU A 13 -62.00 -7.56 -53.37
CA LEU A 13 -62.65 -7.81 -52.07
C LEU A 13 -61.71 -8.54 -51.08
N ARG A 14 -61.96 -8.31 -49.78
CA ARG A 14 -61.19 -8.62 -48.58
C ARG A 14 -61.75 -9.86 -47.85
N TRP A 15 -60.90 -10.77 -47.32
CA TRP A 15 -60.77 -11.18 -45.89
C TRP A 15 -60.21 -12.60 -45.60
N ARG A 16 -59.23 -12.64 -44.65
CA ARG A 16 -58.86 -13.65 -43.61
C ARG A 16 -58.45 -15.08 -44.08
N PHE A 17 -57.42 -15.77 -43.56
CA PHE A 17 -56.85 -15.94 -42.22
C PHE A 17 -55.36 -16.37 -42.29
N ALA A 18 -54.57 -16.05 -41.25
CA ALA A 18 -53.23 -16.64 -40.96
C ALA A 18 -53.38 -17.99 -40.22
N PRO A 19 -52.34 -18.87 -40.17
CA PRO A 19 -51.18 -18.63 -39.29
C PRO A 19 -49.81 -19.04 -39.88
N LEU A 20 -48.80 -18.21 -39.66
CA LEU A 20 -47.37 -18.55 -39.81
C LEU A 20 -46.69 -18.09 -38.51
N LEU A 21 -46.47 -19.04 -37.60
CA LEU A 21 -45.99 -18.77 -36.25
C LEU A 21 -45.07 -19.92 -35.81
N VAL A 22 -43.86 -20.02 -36.37
CA VAL A 22 -42.65 -20.59 -35.73
C VAL A 22 -41.43 -20.08 -36.50
N ALA A 23 -40.90 -18.89 -36.15
CA ALA A 23 -39.56 -18.45 -36.58
C ALA A 23 -39.00 -17.29 -35.73
N SER A 24 -39.22 -17.27 -34.41
CA SER A 24 -38.73 -16.15 -33.59
C SER A 24 -38.49 -16.52 -32.13
N VAL A 25 -37.72 -17.59 -31.86
CA VAL A 25 -37.07 -17.80 -30.55
C VAL A 25 -35.70 -18.48 -30.74
N LEU A 26 -34.77 -17.80 -31.42
CA LEU A 26 -33.33 -18.11 -31.35
C LEU A 26 -32.51 -16.81 -31.41
N SER A 27 -32.90 -15.82 -30.61
CA SER A 27 -31.97 -14.74 -30.24
C SER A 27 -31.14 -15.27 -29.07
N GLY A 28 -30.12 -16.04 -29.40
CA GLY A 28 -29.12 -16.49 -28.45
C GLY A 28 -28.54 -15.29 -27.69
N CYS A 29 -28.23 -15.51 -26.42
CA CYS A 29 -27.47 -14.61 -25.56
C CYS A 29 -26.11 -14.31 -26.19
N ALA A 30 -26.06 -13.43 -27.18
CA ALA A 30 -24.83 -12.85 -27.66
C ALA A 30 -24.34 -11.89 -26.57
N VAL A 31 -23.27 -12.27 -25.89
CA VAL A 31 -22.53 -11.38 -25.00
C VAL A 31 -22.16 -10.15 -25.82
N GLN A 32 -22.85 -9.03 -25.57
CA GLN A 32 -22.49 -7.77 -26.23
C GLN A 32 -21.05 -7.45 -25.85
N PRO A 33 -20.18 -7.15 -26.82
CA PRO A 33 -18.80 -6.78 -26.52
C PRO A 33 -18.80 -5.54 -25.60
N ILE A 34 -17.84 -5.50 -24.68
CA ILE A 34 -17.64 -4.31 -23.84
C ILE A 34 -17.41 -3.12 -24.76
N GLN A 35 -18.25 -2.10 -24.59
CA GLN A 35 -18.27 -0.91 -25.44
C GLN A 35 -17.34 0.16 -24.85
N ASP A 36 -16.75 0.97 -25.72
CA ASP A 36 -15.98 2.14 -25.28
C ASP A 36 -16.94 3.12 -24.58
N PRO A 37 -16.59 3.65 -23.39
CA PRO A 37 -17.33 4.73 -22.73
C PRO A 37 -17.80 5.86 -23.65
N ALA A 38 -16.98 6.26 -24.62
CA ALA A 38 -17.35 7.30 -25.59
C ALA A 38 -18.59 6.94 -26.42
N SER A 39 -18.74 5.66 -26.78
CA SER A 39 -19.90 5.18 -27.54
C SER A 39 -21.18 5.16 -26.71
N LEU A 40 -21.07 4.88 -25.40
CA LEU A 40 -22.20 4.92 -24.47
C LEU A 40 -22.70 6.35 -24.22
N LEU A 41 -21.87 7.35 -24.47
CA LEU A 41 -22.16 8.77 -24.28
C LEU A 41 -22.56 9.49 -25.58
N ALA A 42 -22.68 8.78 -26.71
CA ALA A 42 -22.93 9.39 -28.02
C ALA A 42 -24.23 10.24 -28.09
N SER A 43 -25.22 9.95 -27.24
CA SER A 43 -26.48 10.70 -27.17
C SER A 43 -26.39 11.99 -26.33
N VAL A 44 -25.29 12.21 -25.61
CA VAL A 44 -25.11 13.37 -24.73
C VAL A 44 -24.47 14.51 -25.53
N PRO A 45 -24.89 15.78 -25.34
CA PRO A 45 -24.32 16.90 -26.07
C PRO A 45 -22.79 16.98 -25.93
N ALA A 46 -22.08 16.92 -27.06
CA ALA A 46 -20.62 16.88 -27.08
C ALA A 46 -19.98 18.09 -26.37
N ALA A 47 -20.57 19.28 -26.50
CA ALA A 47 -20.06 20.49 -25.85
C ALA A 47 -20.06 20.40 -24.31
N GLU A 48 -21.11 19.79 -23.72
CA GLU A 48 -21.23 19.62 -22.27
C GLU A 48 -20.27 18.55 -21.75
N LEU A 49 -20.13 17.44 -22.48
CA LEU A 49 -19.14 16.41 -22.19
C LEU A 49 -17.71 16.95 -22.28
N SER A 50 -17.39 17.70 -23.34
CA SER A 50 -16.07 18.32 -23.50
C SER A 50 -15.77 19.29 -22.35
N ARG A 51 -16.78 20.02 -21.86
CA ARG A 51 -16.63 20.87 -20.67
C ARG A 51 -16.33 20.06 -19.41
N ALA A 52 -17.04 18.97 -19.17
CA ALA A 52 -16.79 18.10 -18.01
C ALA A 52 -15.40 17.47 -18.06
N ASN A 53 -14.99 16.95 -19.22
CA ASN A 53 -13.65 16.40 -19.46
C ASN A 53 -12.56 17.48 -19.26
N ALA A 54 -12.81 18.71 -19.70
CA ALA A 54 -11.89 19.83 -19.50
C ALA A 54 -11.70 20.17 -18.01
N LEU A 55 -12.76 20.14 -17.21
CA LEU A 55 -12.68 20.33 -15.75
C LEU A 55 -11.84 19.23 -15.10
N GLU A 56 -12.07 17.96 -15.48
CA GLU A 56 -11.33 16.81 -14.94
C GLU A 56 -9.83 16.87 -15.27
N THR A 57 -9.49 17.19 -16.52
CA THR A 57 -8.09 17.36 -16.96
C THR A 57 -7.40 18.57 -16.31
N GLN A 58 -8.16 19.58 -15.88
CA GLN A 58 -7.65 20.71 -15.09
C GLN A 58 -7.57 20.40 -13.57
N GLY A 59 -7.95 19.18 -13.16
CA GLY A 59 -7.99 18.78 -11.75
C GLY A 59 -9.17 19.33 -10.95
N GLN A 60 -10.14 19.97 -11.62
CA GLN A 60 -11.40 20.44 -11.03
C GLN A 60 -12.40 19.28 -10.96
N VAL A 61 -12.00 18.22 -10.25
CA VAL A 61 -12.70 16.93 -10.24
C VAL A 61 -14.06 16.99 -9.55
N ASP A 62 -14.23 17.86 -8.55
CA ASP A 62 -15.53 18.08 -7.89
C ASP A 62 -16.52 18.74 -8.85
N GLU A 63 -16.06 19.76 -9.59
CA GLU A 63 -16.84 20.47 -10.59
C GLU A 63 -17.17 19.58 -11.79
N ALA A 64 -16.22 18.75 -12.24
CA ALA A 64 -16.44 17.76 -13.28
C ALA A 64 -17.50 16.73 -12.87
N ALA A 65 -17.37 16.17 -11.66
CA ALA A 65 -18.32 15.21 -11.12
C ALA A 65 -19.72 15.80 -10.97
N ALA A 66 -19.83 17.03 -10.47
CA ALA A 66 -21.10 17.75 -10.38
C ALA A 66 -21.75 17.93 -11.76
N LEU A 67 -20.97 18.30 -12.77
CA LEU A 67 -21.48 18.46 -14.14
C LEU A 67 -21.95 17.12 -14.73
N TYR A 68 -21.19 16.03 -14.57
CA TYR A 68 -21.66 14.71 -14.99
C TYR A 68 -22.98 14.32 -14.31
N LEU A 69 -23.14 14.60 -13.01
CA LEU A 69 -24.37 14.34 -12.27
C LEU A 69 -25.54 15.24 -12.70
N GLU A 70 -25.29 16.47 -13.16
CA GLU A 70 -26.29 17.36 -13.74
C GLU A 70 -26.80 16.84 -15.09
N LEU A 71 -25.90 16.27 -15.90
CA LEU A 71 -26.23 15.69 -17.20
C LEU A 71 -26.96 14.35 -17.09
N ALA A 72 -26.62 13.53 -16.10
CA ALA A 72 -27.14 12.18 -15.92
C ALA A 72 -28.69 12.08 -15.95
N PRO A 73 -29.49 12.91 -15.24
CA PRO A 73 -30.95 12.84 -15.30
C PRO A 73 -31.55 13.27 -16.65
N ARG A 74 -30.82 14.02 -17.48
CA ARG A 74 -31.25 14.44 -18.83
C ARG A 74 -30.99 13.37 -19.89
N ALA A 75 -30.07 12.45 -19.62
CA ALA A 75 -29.69 11.38 -20.53
C ALA A 75 -30.59 10.13 -20.38
N GLN A 76 -30.76 9.38 -21.47
CA GLN A 76 -31.40 8.06 -21.45
C GLN A 76 -30.38 6.96 -21.13
N ALA A 77 -30.85 5.76 -20.79
CA ALA A 77 -29.97 4.59 -20.70
C ALA A 77 -29.42 4.24 -22.10
N PRO A 78 -28.14 3.85 -22.24
CA PRO A 78 -27.17 3.58 -21.17
C PRO A 78 -26.34 4.80 -20.72
N ALA A 79 -26.43 5.94 -21.41
CA ALA A 79 -25.62 7.14 -21.14
C ALA A 79 -25.77 7.68 -19.71
N LYS A 80 -26.98 7.62 -19.13
CA LYS A 80 -27.23 8.04 -17.73
C LYS A 80 -26.34 7.31 -16.71
N ALA A 81 -26.18 6.00 -16.88
CA ALA A 81 -25.33 5.21 -15.98
C ALA A 81 -23.85 5.52 -16.21
N GLU A 82 -23.45 5.73 -17.46
CA GLU A 82 -22.08 6.10 -17.82
C GLU A 82 -21.67 7.44 -17.19
N LEU A 83 -22.53 8.47 -17.28
CA LEU A 83 -22.29 9.76 -16.64
C LEU A 83 -22.11 9.65 -15.12
N ARG A 84 -22.91 8.80 -14.45
CA ARG A 84 -22.74 8.53 -13.02
C ARG A 84 -21.43 7.81 -12.70
N LEU A 85 -20.97 6.90 -13.56
CA LEU A 85 -19.68 6.25 -13.42
C LEU A 85 -18.52 7.24 -13.58
N GLN A 86 -18.60 8.16 -14.55
CA GLN A 86 -17.63 9.25 -14.71
C GLN A 86 -17.60 10.17 -13.47
N ALA A 87 -18.78 10.52 -12.93
CA ALA A 87 -18.87 11.29 -11.68
C ALA A 87 -18.22 10.58 -10.49
N ALA A 88 -18.51 9.28 -10.30
CA ALA A 88 -17.91 8.50 -9.22
C ALA A 88 -16.38 8.40 -9.37
N GLN A 89 -15.90 8.21 -10.59
CA GLN A 89 -14.47 8.16 -10.91
C GLN A 89 -13.79 9.51 -10.60
N ALA A 90 -14.38 10.62 -11.01
CA ALA A 90 -13.87 11.96 -10.71
C ALA A 90 -13.84 12.24 -9.19
N TYR A 91 -14.92 11.93 -8.46
CA TYR A 91 -14.94 12.06 -7.01
C TYR A 91 -13.85 11.22 -6.32
N LEU A 92 -13.66 9.97 -6.74
CA LEU A 92 -12.60 9.12 -6.21
C LEU A 92 -11.21 9.71 -6.50
N ALA A 93 -10.98 10.23 -7.71
CA ALA A 93 -9.73 10.89 -8.08
C ALA A 93 -9.39 12.11 -7.19
N GLY A 94 -10.42 12.83 -6.72
CA GLY A 94 -10.32 13.92 -5.74
C GLY A 94 -10.28 13.49 -4.27
N GLY A 95 -10.38 12.19 -3.99
CA GLY A 95 -10.42 11.62 -2.65
C GLY A 95 -11.77 11.73 -1.94
N ARG A 96 -12.85 12.14 -2.64
CA ARG A 96 -14.21 12.26 -2.13
C ARG A 96 -14.86 10.88 -1.98
N VAL A 97 -14.35 10.07 -1.05
CA VAL A 97 -14.74 8.67 -0.85
C VAL A 97 -16.24 8.56 -0.58
N SER A 98 -16.80 9.44 0.26
CA SER A 98 -18.23 9.42 0.60
C SER A 98 -19.13 9.75 -0.60
N GLN A 99 -18.81 10.78 -1.39
CA GLN A 99 -19.60 11.15 -2.57
C GLN A 99 -19.48 10.14 -3.70
N ALA A 100 -18.29 9.58 -3.93
CA ALA A 100 -18.08 8.51 -4.91
C ALA A 100 -18.91 7.27 -4.54
N ARG A 101 -18.93 6.88 -3.26
CA ARG A 101 -19.74 5.77 -2.76
C ARG A 101 -21.23 6.03 -2.98
N GLN A 102 -21.74 7.18 -2.55
CA GLN A 102 -23.14 7.56 -2.76
C GLN A 102 -23.53 7.52 -4.25
N THR A 103 -22.64 7.97 -5.13
CA THR A 103 -22.87 7.96 -6.57
C THR A 103 -22.97 6.54 -7.14
N LEU A 104 -22.10 5.62 -6.70
CA LEU A 104 -22.12 4.23 -7.14
C LEU A 104 -23.25 3.40 -6.54
N ASP A 105 -23.67 3.70 -5.32
CA ASP A 105 -24.79 3.01 -4.67
C ASP A 105 -26.14 3.39 -5.28
N ALA A 106 -26.22 4.55 -5.96
CA ALA A 106 -27.38 4.96 -6.73
C ALA A 106 -27.49 4.31 -8.13
N LEU A 107 -26.55 3.44 -8.53
CA LEU A 107 -26.59 2.69 -9.78
C LEU A 107 -27.35 1.38 -9.61
N GLU A 108 -28.38 1.16 -10.42
CA GLU A 108 -29.14 -0.10 -10.47
C GLU A 108 -28.39 -1.16 -11.29
N PRO A 109 -27.90 -2.26 -10.69
CA PRO A 109 -27.04 -3.22 -11.39
C PRO A 109 -27.72 -3.88 -12.60
N ALA A 110 -29.03 -4.09 -12.55
CA ALA A 110 -29.79 -4.74 -13.62
C ALA A 110 -29.85 -3.92 -14.93
N GLY A 111 -29.60 -2.61 -14.87
CA GLY A 111 -29.63 -1.72 -16.04
C GLY A 111 -28.27 -1.39 -16.63
N LEU A 112 -27.18 -1.94 -16.09
CA LEU A 112 -25.82 -1.65 -16.54
C LEU A 112 -25.45 -2.54 -17.74
N VAL A 113 -24.93 -1.94 -18.81
CA VAL A 113 -24.59 -2.63 -20.06
C VAL A 113 -23.19 -2.25 -20.55
N GLY A 114 -22.68 -2.95 -21.58
CA GLY A 114 -21.49 -2.51 -22.31
C GLY A 114 -20.21 -2.34 -21.49
N GLY A 115 -20.04 -3.03 -20.36
CA GLY A 115 -18.88 -2.89 -19.46
C GLY A 115 -19.09 -1.98 -18.24
N GLN A 116 -20.27 -1.35 -18.11
CA GLN A 116 -20.60 -0.47 -16.99
C GLN A 116 -20.64 -1.21 -15.65
N LEU A 117 -21.12 -2.46 -15.62
CA LEU A 117 -21.14 -3.27 -14.40
C LEU A 117 -19.73 -3.60 -13.93
N GLU A 118 -18.85 -3.95 -14.87
CA GLU A 118 -17.45 -4.24 -14.62
C GLU A 118 -16.72 -3.02 -14.05
N ARG A 119 -16.88 -1.84 -14.68
CA ARG A 119 -16.31 -0.59 -14.19
C ARG A 119 -16.88 -0.18 -12.83
N SER A 120 -18.19 -0.33 -12.62
CA SER A 120 -18.82 -0.07 -11.32
C SER A 120 -18.18 -0.90 -10.21
N ARG A 121 -17.97 -2.20 -10.43
CA ARG A 121 -17.34 -3.10 -9.46
C ARG A 121 -15.88 -2.76 -9.21
N LEU A 122 -15.12 -2.39 -10.25
CA LEU A 122 -13.74 -1.92 -10.08
C LEU A 122 -13.68 -0.66 -9.19
N LEU A 123 -14.55 0.32 -9.45
CA LEU A 123 -14.64 1.53 -8.63
C LEU A 123 -15.07 1.24 -7.19
N LYS A 124 -16.02 0.32 -6.97
CA LYS A 124 -16.41 -0.13 -5.62
C LYS A 124 -15.25 -0.81 -4.89
N ALA A 125 -14.44 -1.60 -5.59
CA ALA A 125 -13.24 -2.21 -5.01
C ALA A 125 -12.18 -1.15 -4.63
N GLU A 126 -11.97 -0.14 -5.47
CA GLU A 126 -11.05 0.96 -5.18
C GLU A 126 -11.52 1.80 -3.97
N LEU A 127 -12.82 2.07 -3.85
CA LEU A 127 -13.39 2.74 -2.68
C LEU A 127 -13.22 1.91 -1.40
N ALA A 128 -13.40 0.59 -1.50
CA ALA A 128 -13.17 -0.31 -0.38
C ALA A 128 -11.70 -0.30 0.05
N LEU A 129 -10.75 -0.28 -0.89
CA LEU A 129 -9.32 -0.12 -0.58
C LEU A 129 -9.00 1.25 0.05
N ALA A 130 -9.55 2.34 -0.49
CA ALA A 130 -9.41 3.68 0.09
C ALA A 130 -9.95 3.76 1.53
N ALA A 131 -11.00 2.99 1.83
CA ALA A 131 -11.59 2.86 3.16
C ALA A 131 -10.90 1.81 4.06
N LYS A 132 -9.78 1.23 3.63
CA LYS A 132 -9.06 0.13 4.33
C LYS A 132 -9.95 -1.10 4.60
N GLN A 133 -10.82 -1.46 3.65
CA GLN A 133 -11.74 -2.60 3.70
C GLN A 133 -11.37 -3.66 2.65
N PRO A 134 -10.24 -4.38 2.81
CA PRO A 134 -9.73 -5.28 1.78
C PRO A 134 -10.70 -6.43 1.44
N LYS A 135 -11.38 -7.01 2.42
CA LYS A 135 -12.37 -8.09 2.20
C LYS A 135 -13.53 -7.67 1.29
N ALA A 136 -14.01 -6.43 1.45
CA ALA A 136 -15.05 -5.88 0.60
C ALA A 136 -14.53 -5.68 -0.84
N ALA A 137 -13.29 -5.20 -1.00
CA ALA A 137 -12.65 -5.07 -2.31
C ALA A 137 -12.49 -6.44 -2.99
N ILE A 138 -11.99 -7.45 -2.27
CA ILE A 138 -11.84 -8.82 -2.78
C ILE A 138 -13.19 -9.39 -3.24
N ALA A 139 -14.26 -9.18 -2.45
CA ALA A 139 -15.60 -9.64 -2.81
C ALA A 139 -16.10 -9.02 -4.12
N GLU A 140 -15.91 -7.72 -4.34
CA GLU A 140 -16.29 -7.08 -5.61
C GLU A 140 -15.46 -7.58 -6.80
N LEU A 141 -14.14 -7.74 -6.60
CA LEU A 141 -13.21 -8.19 -7.64
C LEU A 141 -13.42 -9.65 -8.05
N ASN A 142 -13.88 -10.50 -7.13
CA ASN A 142 -14.19 -11.91 -7.40
C ASN A 142 -15.50 -12.10 -8.16
N ARG A 143 -16.43 -11.14 -8.08
CA ARG A 143 -17.69 -11.17 -8.85
C ARG A 143 -17.50 -10.81 -10.31
N LEU A 144 -16.39 -10.17 -10.68
CA LEU A 144 -16.09 -9.81 -12.07
C LEU A 144 -15.88 -11.07 -12.92
N ASN A 145 -16.58 -11.11 -14.05
CA ASN A 145 -16.42 -12.17 -15.05
C ASN A 145 -14.96 -12.27 -15.52
N THR A 146 -14.57 -13.44 -16.01
CA THR A 146 -13.20 -13.71 -16.46
C THR A 146 -12.91 -13.15 -17.86
N THR A 147 -13.94 -12.86 -18.66
CA THR A 147 -13.84 -12.30 -20.02
C THR A 147 -13.80 -10.77 -19.98
N LEU A 148 -12.67 -10.21 -19.56
CA LEU A 148 -12.40 -8.77 -19.55
C LEU A 148 -11.40 -8.38 -20.64
N PRO A 149 -11.50 -7.18 -21.23
CA PRO A 149 -10.43 -6.57 -22.01
C PRO A 149 -9.12 -6.57 -21.22
N LYS A 150 -7.98 -6.69 -21.93
CA LYS A 150 -6.65 -6.81 -21.31
C LYS A 150 -6.39 -5.74 -20.24
N SER A 151 -6.76 -4.48 -20.51
CA SER A 151 -6.60 -3.35 -19.59
C SER A 151 -7.40 -3.51 -18.29
N LEU A 152 -8.69 -3.86 -18.38
CA LEU A 152 -9.54 -4.09 -17.20
C LEU A 152 -9.11 -5.35 -16.44
N LYS A 153 -8.61 -6.38 -17.14
CA LYS A 153 -8.04 -7.58 -16.51
C LYS A 153 -6.79 -7.25 -15.70
N ILE A 154 -5.87 -6.45 -16.27
CA ILE A 154 -4.68 -5.95 -15.57
C ILE A 154 -5.09 -5.16 -14.31
N ARG A 155 -6.01 -4.20 -14.44
CA ARG A 155 -6.48 -3.39 -13.31
C ARG A 155 -7.12 -4.25 -12.22
N ARG A 156 -8.00 -5.18 -12.59
CA ARG A 156 -8.64 -6.12 -11.66
C ARG A 156 -7.62 -6.92 -10.86
N ILE A 157 -6.66 -7.56 -11.54
CA ILE A 157 -5.69 -8.44 -10.88
C ILE A 157 -4.74 -7.60 -9.99
N GLY A 158 -4.34 -6.42 -10.44
CA GLY A 158 -3.56 -5.49 -9.63
C GLY A 158 -4.29 -5.06 -8.35
N LEU A 159 -5.57 -4.68 -8.44
CA LEU A 159 -6.40 -4.38 -7.27
C LEU A 159 -6.58 -5.58 -6.35
N LEU A 160 -6.69 -6.79 -6.91
CA LEU A 160 -6.84 -8.02 -6.14
C LEU A 160 -5.57 -8.31 -5.33
N ALA A 161 -4.39 -8.20 -5.95
CA ALA A 161 -3.10 -8.31 -5.26
C ALA A 161 -2.98 -7.28 -4.13
N ALA A 162 -3.33 -6.01 -4.40
CA ALA A 162 -3.33 -4.96 -3.40
C ALA A 162 -4.25 -5.28 -2.20
N ALA A 163 -5.46 -5.74 -2.49
CA ALA A 163 -6.46 -6.09 -1.48
C ALA A 163 -6.04 -7.30 -0.64
N GLN A 164 -5.50 -8.35 -1.28
CA GLN A 164 -5.00 -9.55 -0.59
C GLN A 164 -3.83 -9.22 0.33
N ARG A 165 -2.89 -8.38 -0.13
CA ARG A 165 -1.79 -7.90 0.72
C ARG A 165 -2.31 -7.11 1.92
N LEU A 166 -3.26 -6.21 1.71
CA LEU A 166 -3.88 -5.44 2.81
C LEU A 166 -4.72 -6.33 3.75
N ASP A 167 -5.25 -7.45 3.26
CA ASP A 167 -5.92 -8.47 4.06
C ASP A 167 -4.96 -9.41 4.81
N ASN A 168 -3.65 -9.11 4.81
CA ASN A 168 -2.61 -9.94 5.41
C ASN A 168 -2.53 -11.36 4.80
N ASP A 169 -2.85 -11.51 3.51
CA ASP A 169 -2.70 -12.74 2.71
C ASP A 169 -1.65 -12.56 1.59
N PRO A 170 -0.35 -12.59 1.93
CA PRO A 170 0.73 -12.43 0.97
C PRO A 170 0.79 -13.57 -0.06
N LEU A 171 0.37 -14.79 0.26
CA LEU A 171 0.42 -15.90 -0.69
C LEU A 171 -0.62 -15.69 -1.80
N ALA A 172 -1.86 -15.34 -1.46
CA ALA A 172 -2.88 -15.04 -2.45
C ALA A 172 -2.50 -13.81 -3.31
N SER A 173 -1.89 -12.79 -2.68
CA SER A 173 -1.34 -11.63 -3.40
C SER A 173 -0.26 -12.05 -4.42
N ALA A 174 0.69 -12.90 -4.01
CA ALA A 174 1.74 -13.42 -4.88
C ALA A 174 1.15 -14.22 -6.07
N GLU A 175 0.12 -15.04 -5.85
CA GLU A 175 -0.58 -15.72 -6.94
C GLU A 175 -1.24 -14.76 -7.93
N SER A 176 -1.82 -13.67 -7.44
CA SER A 176 -2.38 -12.61 -8.29
C SER A 176 -1.28 -11.90 -9.10
N LEU A 177 -0.15 -11.56 -8.48
CA LEU A 177 0.99 -10.94 -9.16
C LEU A 177 1.62 -11.87 -10.20
N LEU A 178 1.66 -13.18 -9.95
CA LEU A 178 2.10 -14.17 -10.93
C LEU A 178 1.16 -14.21 -12.16
N LYS A 179 -0.15 -14.16 -11.94
CA LYS A 179 -1.14 -14.07 -13.04
C LYS A 179 -1.00 -12.76 -13.81
N LEU A 180 -0.68 -11.67 -13.11
CA LEU A 180 -0.49 -10.35 -13.68
C LEU A 180 0.78 -10.30 -14.55
N ASP A 181 1.87 -10.94 -14.13
CA ASP A 181 3.15 -10.97 -14.84
C ASP A 181 3.02 -11.42 -16.30
N ALA A 182 2.14 -12.39 -16.56
CA ALA A 182 1.88 -12.93 -17.90
C ALA A 182 1.13 -11.95 -18.84
N LEU A 183 0.61 -10.84 -18.32
CA LEU A 183 -0.11 -9.81 -19.08
C LEU A 183 0.72 -8.52 -19.28
N LEU A 184 1.84 -8.40 -18.57
CA LEU A 184 2.66 -7.20 -18.53
C LEU A 184 3.92 -7.36 -19.37
N ASP A 185 4.48 -6.23 -19.79
CA ASP A 185 5.72 -6.15 -20.55
C ASP A 185 6.59 -4.97 -20.03
N GLY A 186 7.87 -4.93 -20.41
CA GLY A 186 8.75 -3.79 -20.15
C GLY A 186 8.97 -3.45 -18.67
N PRO A 187 9.13 -2.16 -18.31
CA PRO A 187 9.38 -1.73 -16.93
C PRO A 187 8.28 -2.14 -15.94
N VAL A 188 7.01 -2.04 -16.35
CA VAL A 188 5.87 -2.40 -15.48
C VAL A 188 5.90 -3.89 -15.10
N ARG A 189 6.34 -4.77 -16.02
CA ARG A 189 6.57 -6.18 -15.72
C ARG A 189 7.69 -6.38 -14.69
N MET A 190 8.79 -5.65 -14.81
CA MET A 190 9.87 -5.68 -13.82
C MET A 190 9.38 -5.26 -12.43
N THR A 191 8.63 -4.16 -12.34
CA THR A 191 8.02 -3.68 -11.09
C THR A 191 7.10 -4.75 -10.48
N ASN A 192 6.30 -5.45 -11.30
CA ASN A 192 5.47 -6.56 -10.85
C ASN A 192 6.29 -7.75 -10.33
N GLN A 193 7.42 -8.11 -10.96
CA GLN A 193 8.29 -9.20 -10.49
C GLN A 193 8.98 -8.85 -9.17
N VAL A 194 9.42 -7.60 -9.01
CA VAL A 194 9.91 -7.09 -7.72
C VAL A 194 8.81 -7.22 -6.67
N SER A 195 7.58 -6.80 -7.00
CA SER A 195 6.41 -6.90 -6.11
C SER A 195 6.12 -8.34 -5.70
N LEU A 196 6.21 -9.29 -6.65
CA LEU A 196 5.98 -10.71 -6.42
C LEU A 196 7.00 -11.29 -5.44
N VAL A 197 8.30 -11.08 -5.70
CA VAL A 197 9.38 -11.57 -4.82
C VAL A 197 9.31 -10.90 -3.45
N ALA A 198 9.10 -9.59 -3.41
CA ALA A 198 8.97 -8.85 -2.16
C ALA A 198 7.75 -9.33 -1.35
N THR A 199 6.64 -9.67 -2.02
CA THR A 199 5.46 -10.22 -1.36
C THR A 199 5.72 -11.62 -0.79
N LEU A 200 6.38 -12.49 -1.55
CA LEU A 200 6.77 -13.82 -1.06
C LEU A 200 7.82 -13.73 0.05
N ALA A 201 8.71 -12.74 0.03
CA ALA A 201 9.68 -12.55 1.10
C ALA A 201 9.04 -12.14 2.45
N LEU A 202 7.75 -11.78 2.47
CA LEU A 202 7.02 -11.43 3.70
C LEU A 202 6.55 -12.64 4.52
N ILE A 203 6.41 -13.82 3.91
CA ILE A 203 6.01 -15.03 4.65
C ILE A 203 7.22 -15.63 5.37
N SER A 204 6.98 -16.53 6.33
CA SER A 204 8.07 -17.17 7.07
C SER A 204 8.95 -18.01 6.13
N GLU A 205 10.24 -18.14 6.43
CA GLU A 205 11.15 -19.00 5.67
C GLU A 205 10.63 -20.44 5.59
N ASP A 206 10.04 -20.95 6.68
CA ASP A 206 9.41 -22.27 6.71
C ASP A 206 8.25 -22.39 5.71
N ASP A 207 7.43 -21.35 5.59
CA ASP A 207 6.32 -21.34 4.63
C ASP A 207 6.82 -21.18 3.19
N VAL A 208 7.89 -20.41 2.96
CA VAL A 208 8.59 -20.39 1.66
C VAL A 208 9.12 -21.79 1.33
N LEU A 209 9.77 -22.47 2.27
CA LEU A 209 10.28 -23.83 2.09
C LEU A 209 9.17 -24.84 1.81
N LYS A 210 8.03 -24.76 2.50
CA LYS A 210 6.84 -25.56 2.20
C LYS A 210 6.35 -25.29 0.79
N LEU A 211 6.25 -24.01 0.40
CA LEU A 211 5.81 -23.59 -0.92
C LEU A 211 6.74 -24.13 -2.02
N ILE A 212 8.07 -24.11 -1.83
CA ILE A 212 9.04 -24.70 -2.76
C ILE A 212 8.79 -26.21 -2.95
N ARG A 213 8.48 -26.94 -1.86
CA ARG A 213 8.24 -28.40 -1.90
C ARG A 213 6.90 -28.74 -2.57
N SER A 214 5.84 -27.98 -2.26
CA SER A 214 4.47 -28.24 -2.72
C SER A 214 4.19 -27.72 -4.13
N SER A 215 4.83 -26.62 -4.54
CA SER A 215 4.57 -25.98 -5.83
C SER A 215 5.34 -26.62 -6.99
N ARG A 216 4.89 -26.31 -8.21
CA ARG A 216 5.51 -26.68 -9.48
C ARG A 216 5.52 -25.48 -10.42
N GLY A 217 6.29 -25.57 -11.51
CA GLY A 217 6.35 -24.53 -12.54
C GLY A 217 6.89 -23.19 -11.99
N PRO A 218 6.41 -22.05 -12.54
CA PRO A 218 6.91 -20.73 -12.16
C PRO A 218 6.80 -20.39 -10.67
N MET A 219 5.72 -20.79 -9.98
CA MET A 219 5.56 -20.45 -8.56
C MET A 219 6.66 -21.07 -7.68
N LYS A 220 7.13 -22.27 -8.01
CA LYS A 220 8.27 -22.87 -7.32
C LYS A 220 9.53 -22.01 -7.49
N GLY A 221 9.81 -21.56 -8.70
CA GLY A 221 10.97 -20.72 -8.97
C GLY A 221 10.91 -19.36 -8.28
N TRP A 222 9.72 -18.73 -8.25
CA TRP A 222 9.50 -17.50 -7.49
C TRP A 222 9.72 -17.67 -5.98
N ALA A 223 9.30 -18.79 -5.41
CA ALA A 223 9.56 -19.10 -4.01
C ALA A 223 11.06 -19.34 -3.73
N GLU A 224 11.79 -19.97 -4.66
CA GLU A 224 13.25 -20.12 -4.57
C GLU A 224 13.97 -18.75 -4.62
N ILE A 225 13.55 -17.83 -5.50
CA ILE A 225 14.10 -16.47 -5.53
C ILE A 225 13.80 -15.74 -4.21
N ALA A 226 12.57 -15.84 -3.68
CA ALA A 226 12.21 -15.23 -2.41
C ALA A 226 13.07 -15.77 -1.25
N GLN A 227 13.39 -17.07 -1.25
CA GLN A 227 14.33 -17.65 -0.29
C GLN A 227 15.74 -17.07 -0.43
N LEU A 228 16.25 -16.89 -1.67
CA LEU A 228 17.56 -16.25 -1.90
C LEU A 228 17.58 -14.84 -1.29
N VAL A 229 16.52 -14.07 -1.53
CA VAL A 229 16.35 -12.74 -0.97
C VAL A 229 16.32 -12.78 0.56
N GLN A 230 15.52 -13.65 1.18
CA GLN A 230 15.43 -13.76 2.64
C GLN A 230 16.78 -14.09 3.31
N ARG A 231 17.61 -14.93 2.65
CA ARG A 231 18.90 -15.38 3.20
C ARG A 231 20.06 -14.45 2.90
N GLN A 232 20.03 -13.74 1.77
CA GLN A 232 21.18 -13.02 1.23
C GLN A 232 20.90 -11.53 0.98
N SER A 233 19.75 -10.98 1.40
CA SER A 233 19.45 -9.54 1.25
C SER A 233 20.52 -8.64 1.87
N ALA A 234 21.32 -9.19 2.78
CA ALA A 234 22.39 -8.48 3.45
C ALA A 234 23.60 -8.18 2.54
N ASP A 235 23.77 -8.82 1.38
CA ASP A 235 24.84 -8.51 0.44
C ASP A 235 24.27 -8.51 -0.99
N PRO A 236 23.98 -7.33 -1.56
CA PRO A 236 23.43 -7.21 -2.90
C PRO A 236 24.27 -7.87 -4.00
N LYS A 237 25.61 -7.87 -3.87
CA LYS A 237 26.50 -8.49 -4.85
C LYS A 237 26.43 -10.02 -4.77
N GLN A 238 26.39 -10.57 -3.56
CA GLN A 238 26.21 -12.00 -3.35
C GLN A 238 24.83 -12.45 -3.85
N LEU A 239 23.78 -11.70 -3.54
CA LEU A 239 22.42 -11.96 -4.00
C LEU A 239 22.33 -11.93 -5.54
N GLU A 240 22.95 -10.95 -6.20
CA GLU A 240 22.98 -10.87 -7.67
C GLU A 240 23.75 -12.05 -8.28
N ALA A 241 24.86 -12.48 -7.67
CA ALA A 241 25.60 -13.66 -8.13
C ALA A 241 24.77 -14.95 -7.99
N ALA A 242 24.13 -15.15 -6.83
CA ALA A 242 23.26 -16.30 -6.57
C ALA A 242 22.05 -16.32 -7.52
N TYR A 243 21.44 -15.17 -7.78
CA TYR A 243 20.33 -15.06 -8.72
C TYR A 243 20.75 -15.37 -10.16
N ARG A 244 21.91 -14.88 -10.62
CA ARG A 244 22.43 -15.23 -11.95
C ARG A 244 22.65 -16.73 -12.10
N GLN A 245 23.23 -17.38 -11.10
CA GLN A 245 23.42 -18.83 -11.10
C GLN A 245 22.07 -19.57 -11.14
N TRP A 246 21.11 -19.14 -10.32
CA TRP A 246 19.76 -19.69 -10.32
C TRP A 246 19.06 -19.53 -11.69
N HIS A 247 19.14 -18.33 -12.27
CA HIS A 247 18.52 -18.00 -13.56
C HIS A 247 19.14 -18.80 -14.72
N GLN A 248 20.44 -19.11 -14.66
CA GLN A 248 21.09 -20.00 -15.65
C GLN A 248 20.57 -21.44 -15.57
N GLY A 249 20.22 -21.92 -14.38
CA GLY A 249 19.64 -23.25 -14.17
C GLY A 249 18.15 -23.36 -14.54
N TRP A 250 17.44 -22.23 -14.61
CA TRP A 250 15.99 -22.14 -14.83
C TRP A 250 15.64 -21.42 -16.14
N THR A 251 16.08 -21.97 -17.27
CA THR A 251 16.03 -21.30 -18.59
C THR A 251 14.63 -20.95 -19.11
N SER A 252 13.57 -21.64 -18.67
CA SER A 252 12.18 -21.38 -19.06
C SER A 252 11.40 -20.53 -18.05
N HIS A 253 12.03 -20.10 -16.96
CA HIS A 253 11.35 -19.32 -15.93
C HIS A 253 11.11 -17.87 -16.38
N PRO A 254 9.95 -17.26 -16.07
CA PRO A 254 9.61 -15.90 -16.51
C PRO A 254 10.43 -14.76 -15.89
N ALA A 255 11.30 -15.05 -14.90
CA ALA A 255 12.01 -14.03 -14.14
C ALA A 255 13.02 -13.28 -15.02
N LEU A 256 13.06 -11.96 -14.90
CA LEU A 256 13.90 -11.11 -15.74
C LEU A 256 15.34 -11.05 -15.22
N PRO A 257 16.38 -11.05 -16.08
CA PRO A 257 17.78 -11.04 -15.64
C PRO A 257 18.19 -9.87 -14.72
N GLY A 258 17.47 -8.75 -14.78
CA GLY A 258 17.72 -7.56 -13.95
C GLY A 258 16.95 -7.49 -12.63
N LEU A 259 16.22 -8.54 -12.27
CA LEU A 259 15.29 -8.54 -11.13
C LEU A 259 15.95 -8.19 -9.80
N VAL A 260 17.07 -8.82 -9.45
CA VAL A 260 17.72 -8.56 -8.15
C VAL A 260 18.24 -7.13 -8.06
N ARG A 261 18.85 -6.60 -9.12
CA ARG A 261 19.24 -5.18 -9.18
C ARG A 261 18.05 -4.23 -9.01
N ALA A 262 16.90 -4.55 -9.59
CA ALA A 262 15.68 -3.78 -9.38
C ALA A 262 15.16 -3.91 -7.93
N TYR A 263 15.24 -5.11 -7.35
CA TYR A 263 14.83 -5.38 -5.97
C TYR A 263 15.70 -4.67 -4.93
N THR A 264 17.03 -4.66 -5.08
CA THR A 264 17.96 -4.03 -4.14
C THR A 264 18.05 -2.51 -4.33
N GLY A 265 17.51 -2.00 -5.43
CA GLY A 265 17.66 -0.60 -5.83
C GLY A 265 19.08 -0.26 -6.30
N GLU A 266 19.84 -1.25 -6.76
CA GLU A 266 21.16 -1.08 -7.42
C GLU A 266 21.04 -0.93 -8.96
N GLY A 267 19.83 -0.69 -9.46
CA GLY A 267 19.54 -0.40 -10.87
C GLY A 267 19.29 1.09 -11.13
N PRO A 268 18.86 1.46 -12.34
CA PRO A 268 18.43 2.82 -12.65
C PRO A 268 17.38 3.29 -11.65
N THR A 269 17.66 4.37 -10.93
CA THR A 269 16.72 4.95 -9.95
C THR A 269 15.47 5.55 -10.59
N GLY A 270 15.45 5.64 -11.92
CA GLY A 270 14.39 6.27 -12.71
C GLY A 270 14.70 7.72 -13.05
N TYR A 271 15.74 8.31 -12.45
CA TYR A 271 16.20 9.65 -12.79
C TYR A 271 17.02 9.67 -14.08
N ALA A 272 16.81 10.72 -14.87
CA ALA A 272 17.75 11.12 -15.91
C ALA A 272 18.92 11.94 -15.33
N THR A 273 20.04 12.03 -16.07
CA THR A 273 21.19 12.87 -15.69
C THR A 273 20.77 14.32 -15.47
N ALA A 274 21.16 14.89 -14.32
CA ALA A 274 20.90 16.28 -13.95
C ALA A 274 19.42 16.69 -13.98
N GLN A 275 18.50 15.72 -13.92
CA GLN A 275 17.07 15.97 -13.87
C GLN A 275 16.72 16.85 -12.65
N PRO A 276 16.01 17.99 -12.79
CA PRO A 276 15.79 18.90 -11.68
C PRO A 276 14.80 18.34 -10.64
N LEU A 277 15.26 18.17 -9.40
CA LEU A 277 14.47 17.74 -8.25
C LEU A 277 14.50 18.83 -7.16
N THR A 278 13.32 19.35 -6.79
CA THR A 278 13.22 20.34 -5.71
C THR A 278 12.82 19.67 -4.38
N VAL A 279 13.50 20.02 -3.30
CA VAL A 279 13.25 19.53 -1.95
C VAL A 279 12.83 20.68 -1.04
N MET A 280 11.57 20.67 -0.60
CA MET A 280 10.95 21.71 0.24
C MET A 280 10.91 21.25 1.70
N LEU A 281 11.93 21.61 2.49
CA LEU A 281 12.04 21.18 3.90
C LEU A 281 12.25 22.38 4.83
N PRO A 282 11.65 22.38 6.04
CA PRO A 282 11.88 23.47 6.99
C PRO A 282 13.33 23.44 7.48
N ASN A 283 13.98 24.60 7.54
CA ASN A 283 15.33 24.74 8.11
C ASN A 283 15.31 25.23 9.57
N GLY A 284 14.15 25.62 10.09
CA GLY A 284 13.97 26.19 11.42
C GLY A 284 12.75 25.63 12.16
N GLY A 285 12.51 26.16 13.36
CA GLY A 285 11.41 25.73 14.22
C GLY A 285 11.57 24.31 14.77
N ARG A 286 10.47 23.76 15.31
CA ARG A 286 10.46 22.45 15.99
C ARG A 286 10.77 21.25 15.08
N PHE A 287 10.66 21.42 13.76
CA PHE A 287 10.89 20.35 12.78
C PHE A 287 12.29 20.40 12.16
N ALA A 288 13.15 21.37 12.51
CA ALA A 288 14.46 21.54 11.89
C ALA A 288 15.34 20.28 11.97
N ALA A 289 15.39 19.64 13.15
CA ALA A 289 16.18 18.41 13.33
C ALA A 289 15.65 17.24 12.48
N ALA A 290 14.34 17.07 12.45
CA ALA A 290 13.67 16.05 11.62
C ALA A 290 13.92 16.29 10.13
N ALA A 291 13.73 17.52 9.67
CA ALA A 291 13.96 17.92 8.28
C ALA A 291 15.42 17.79 7.87
N LYS A 292 16.37 18.10 8.78
CA LYS A 292 17.79 17.85 8.54
C LYS A 292 18.07 16.36 8.33
N ALA A 293 17.51 15.48 9.17
CA ALA A 293 17.72 14.04 9.02
C ALA A 293 17.21 13.51 7.68
N ILE A 294 16.02 13.94 7.26
CA ILE A 294 15.45 13.63 5.94
C ILE A 294 16.36 14.13 4.82
N ARG A 295 16.79 15.40 4.88
CA ARG A 295 17.72 15.99 3.91
C ARG A 295 19.00 15.18 3.79
N ASP A 296 19.63 14.84 4.91
CA ASP A 296 20.87 14.08 4.92
C ASP A 296 20.68 12.70 4.26
N GLY A 297 19.51 12.07 4.43
CA GLY A 297 19.12 10.81 3.77
C GLY A 297 18.93 10.95 2.26
N ILE A 298 18.25 12.00 1.81
CA ILE A 298 18.09 12.34 0.38
C ILE A 298 19.46 12.55 -0.27
N GLU A 299 20.32 13.36 0.36
CA GLU A 299 21.65 13.68 -0.17
C GLU A 299 22.56 12.44 -0.21
N ALA A 300 22.45 11.54 0.77
CA ALA A 300 23.21 10.30 0.75
C ALA A 300 22.76 9.38 -0.38
N ALA A 301 21.45 9.23 -0.59
CA ALA A 301 20.91 8.46 -1.71
C ALA A 301 21.36 9.06 -3.06
N ASN A 302 21.30 10.39 -3.20
CA ASN A 302 21.80 11.09 -4.38
C ASN A 302 23.29 10.87 -4.64
N ARG A 303 24.12 10.86 -3.59
CA ARG A 303 25.57 10.56 -3.70
C ARG A 303 25.85 9.09 -4.04
N ALA A 304 24.97 8.17 -3.67
CA ALA A 304 25.10 6.74 -4.00
C ALA A 304 24.78 6.46 -5.47
N ASP A 305 23.95 7.27 -6.12
CA ASP A 305 23.61 7.13 -7.54
C ASP A 305 24.81 7.40 -8.45
N THR A 306 24.86 6.69 -9.58
CA THR A 306 25.83 6.96 -10.63
C THR A 306 25.58 8.32 -11.27
N VAL A 307 26.62 8.97 -11.82
CA VAL A 307 26.52 10.32 -12.40
C VAL A 307 25.40 10.43 -13.46
N ASN A 308 25.19 9.39 -14.26
CA ASN A 308 24.19 9.37 -15.33
C ASN A 308 22.74 9.14 -14.84
N GLN A 309 22.56 8.94 -13.54
CA GLN A 309 21.28 8.68 -12.89
C GLN A 309 21.10 9.59 -11.66
N ARG A 310 21.88 10.68 -11.62
CA ARG A 310 21.89 11.61 -10.50
C ARG A 310 21.12 12.89 -10.89
N PRO A 311 19.98 13.18 -10.25
CA PRO A 311 19.27 14.44 -10.44
C PRO A 311 20.02 15.60 -9.78
N SER A 312 19.70 16.82 -10.21
CA SER A 312 20.17 18.06 -9.59
C SER A 312 19.22 18.46 -8.46
N LEU A 313 19.75 18.54 -7.23
CA LEU A 313 18.96 18.88 -6.05
C LEU A 313 18.90 20.39 -5.82
N THR A 314 17.69 20.94 -5.74
CA THR A 314 17.46 22.33 -5.29
C THR A 314 16.67 22.33 -3.99
N PHE A 315 17.19 22.96 -2.95
CA PHE A 315 16.51 23.04 -1.66
C PHE A 315 15.76 24.36 -1.48
N ALA A 316 14.55 24.27 -0.93
CA ALA A 316 13.71 25.41 -0.57
C ALA A 316 13.26 25.28 0.89
N ASP A 317 13.32 26.39 1.63
CA ASP A 317 12.90 26.44 3.02
C ASP A 317 11.38 26.55 3.15
N SER A 318 10.75 25.48 3.64
CA SER A 318 9.30 25.40 3.83
C SER A 318 8.81 25.69 5.25
N THR A 319 9.65 26.28 6.12
CA THR A 319 9.29 26.63 7.52
C THR A 319 8.03 27.50 7.61
N LYS A 320 7.73 28.30 6.58
CA LYS A 320 6.51 29.11 6.51
C LYS A 320 5.46 28.43 5.63
N ALA A 321 4.53 27.69 6.26
CA ALA A 321 3.50 26.92 5.55
C ALA A 321 2.70 27.75 4.53
N ASN A 322 2.37 29.01 4.84
CA ASN A 322 1.66 29.91 3.92
C ASN A 322 2.43 30.25 2.63
N ARG A 323 3.74 30.00 2.57
CA ARG A 323 4.56 30.21 1.38
C ARG A 323 4.71 28.96 0.52
N VAL A 324 4.26 27.79 0.98
CA VAL A 324 4.54 26.51 0.29
C VAL A 324 4.00 26.48 -1.14
N ARG A 325 2.84 27.06 -1.40
CA ARG A 325 2.27 27.16 -2.77
C ARG A 325 3.13 28.04 -3.67
N THR A 326 3.67 29.14 -3.15
CA THR A 326 4.60 30.02 -3.88
C THR A 326 5.95 29.33 -4.13
N LEU A 327 6.46 28.58 -3.15
CA LEU A 327 7.68 27.78 -3.30
C LEU A 327 7.49 26.69 -4.37
N TYR A 328 6.35 26.01 -4.36
CA TYR A 328 5.98 25.03 -5.37
C TYR A 328 5.93 25.65 -6.77
N ALA A 329 5.23 26.78 -6.95
CA ALA A 329 5.18 27.50 -8.22
C ALA A 329 6.58 27.93 -8.71
N SER A 330 7.45 28.39 -7.80
CA SER A 330 8.84 28.72 -8.13
C SER A 330 9.66 27.48 -8.52
N ALA A 331 9.38 26.32 -7.94
CA ALA A 331 10.02 25.06 -8.33
C ALA A 331 9.65 24.68 -9.77
N THR A 332 8.35 24.72 -10.11
CA THR A 332 7.89 24.36 -11.45
C THR A 332 8.34 25.36 -12.51
N THR A 333 8.36 26.67 -12.21
CA THR A 333 8.93 27.69 -13.12
C THR A 333 10.42 27.46 -13.39
N ARG A 334 11.16 26.88 -12.44
CA ARG A 334 12.58 26.49 -12.62
C ARG A 334 12.76 25.15 -13.33
N GLY A 335 11.68 24.52 -13.79
CA GLY A 335 11.73 23.24 -14.50
C GLY A 335 11.91 22.03 -13.60
N ALA A 336 11.48 22.09 -12.33
CA ALA A 336 11.44 20.90 -11.47
C ALA A 336 10.55 19.82 -12.10
N ASP A 337 11.12 18.64 -12.36
CA ASP A 337 10.37 17.46 -12.81
C ASP A 337 9.71 16.72 -11.64
N TYR A 338 10.26 16.88 -10.44
CA TYR A 338 9.78 16.28 -9.21
C TYR A 338 9.93 17.23 -8.03
N VAL A 339 9.04 17.08 -7.05
CA VAL A 339 9.11 17.81 -5.78
C VAL A 339 9.00 16.83 -4.60
N ILE A 340 9.90 16.95 -3.62
CA ILE A 340 9.81 16.26 -2.33
C ILE A 340 9.56 17.29 -1.23
N GLY A 341 8.63 16.99 -0.33
CA GLY A 341 8.13 17.90 0.70
C GLY A 341 6.79 18.55 0.32
N PRO A 342 6.15 19.27 1.26
CA PRO A 342 6.68 19.70 2.56
C PRO A 342 6.58 18.63 3.65
N LEU A 343 7.07 18.95 4.86
CA LEU A 343 7.02 18.08 6.04
C LEU A 343 5.91 18.46 7.04
N GLU A 344 5.55 19.73 7.14
CA GLU A 344 4.56 20.19 8.13
C GLU A 344 3.13 20.00 7.62
N LYS A 345 2.23 19.47 8.46
CA LYS A 345 0.82 19.21 8.09
C LYS A 345 0.11 20.43 7.48
N PRO A 346 0.19 21.65 8.04
CA PRO A 346 -0.46 22.81 7.42
C PRO A 346 0.08 23.15 6.03
N ALA A 347 1.34 22.83 5.74
CA ALA A 347 1.92 23.02 4.42
C ALA A 347 1.46 21.92 3.44
N VAL A 348 1.25 20.68 3.92
CA VAL A 348 0.65 19.61 3.13
C VAL A 348 -0.80 19.96 2.76
N ASP A 349 -1.58 20.41 3.74
CA ASP A 349 -2.98 20.84 3.54
C ASP A 349 -3.08 21.95 2.49
N ALA A 350 -2.17 22.94 2.53
CA ALA A 350 -2.10 23.99 1.52
C ALA A 350 -1.79 23.50 0.09
N LEU A 351 -1.12 22.35 -0.07
CA LEU A 351 -0.94 21.71 -1.39
C LEU A 351 -2.15 20.87 -1.80
N VAL A 352 -2.88 20.27 -0.85
CA VAL A 352 -4.15 19.59 -1.13
C VAL A 352 -5.17 20.58 -1.71
N ASP A 353 -5.21 21.80 -1.17
CA ASP A 353 -6.07 22.88 -1.65
C ASP A 353 -5.80 23.32 -3.10
N ALA A 354 -4.64 22.97 -3.67
CA ALA A 354 -4.32 23.27 -5.05
C ALA A 354 -5.12 22.41 -6.05
N LYS A 355 -5.78 21.33 -5.59
CA LYS A 355 -6.55 20.34 -6.37
C LYS A 355 -5.75 19.54 -7.40
N ALA A 356 -4.79 20.16 -8.08
CA ALA A 356 -3.84 19.50 -8.96
C ALA A 356 -2.47 20.19 -8.93
N LEU A 357 -1.43 19.36 -9.00
CA LEU A 357 -0.03 19.77 -9.06
C LEU A 357 0.53 19.46 -10.45
N GLN A 358 1.38 20.35 -10.98
CA GLN A 358 1.92 20.25 -12.35
C GLN A 358 2.88 19.08 -12.50
N VAL A 359 3.65 18.79 -11.44
CA VAL A 359 4.62 17.69 -11.38
C VAL A 359 4.36 16.77 -10.18
N PRO A 360 4.73 15.47 -10.27
CA PRO A 360 4.62 14.55 -9.15
C PRO A 360 5.32 15.11 -7.90
N THR A 361 4.57 15.17 -6.81
CA THR A 361 4.99 15.79 -5.56
C THR A 361 4.79 14.83 -4.40
N LEU A 362 5.86 14.50 -3.68
CA LEU A 362 5.83 13.65 -2.50
C LEU A 362 5.89 14.48 -1.22
N ALA A 363 4.73 14.79 -0.63
CA ALA A 363 4.67 15.33 0.71
C ALA A 363 5.19 14.31 1.73
N LEU A 364 5.94 14.77 2.73
CA LEU A 364 6.58 13.95 3.76
C LEU A 364 5.76 13.93 5.06
N ASN A 365 4.45 14.10 4.92
CA ASN A 365 3.44 13.92 5.94
C ASN A 365 2.10 13.64 5.26
N GLU A 366 1.10 13.33 6.07
CA GLU A 366 -0.29 13.23 5.62
C GLU A 366 -1.08 14.48 6.00
N SER A 367 -1.99 14.85 5.11
CA SER A 367 -2.99 15.90 5.30
C SER A 367 -3.90 15.59 6.48
N THR A 368 -4.42 16.65 7.10
CA THR A 368 -5.50 16.54 8.09
C THR A 368 -6.85 16.25 7.46
N GLU A 369 -7.00 16.44 6.14
CA GLU A 369 -8.24 16.24 5.39
C GLU A 369 -8.34 14.81 4.85
N ALA A 370 -9.09 13.95 5.54
CA ALA A 370 -9.14 12.51 5.19
C ALA A 370 -9.72 12.22 3.79
N GLU A 371 -10.71 13.00 3.34
CA GLU A 371 -11.43 12.82 2.06
C GLU A 371 -11.08 13.88 1.00
N ARG A 372 -9.87 14.45 1.09
CA ARG A 372 -9.36 15.35 0.06
C ARG A 372 -7.94 14.96 -0.36
N ARG A 373 -7.68 15.07 -1.66
CA ARG A 373 -6.34 14.98 -2.26
C ARG A 373 -6.25 15.90 -3.47
N ALA A 374 -5.02 16.26 -3.81
CA ALA A 374 -4.71 16.87 -5.09
C ALA A 374 -4.16 15.81 -6.07
N LEU A 375 -4.45 15.97 -7.36
CA LEU A 375 -3.80 15.19 -8.41
C LEU A 375 -2.29 15.48 -8.41
N ASN A 376 -1.49 14.46 -8.70
CA ASN A 376 -0.01 14.48 -8.60
C ASN A 376 0.55 14.78 -7.19
N LEU A 377 -0.30 14.84 -6.15
CA LEU A 377 0.15 14.87 -4.76
C LEU A 377 0.12 13.46 -4.18
N PHE A 378 1.27 13.06 -3.64
CA PHE A 378 1.49 11.82 -2.92
C PHE A 378 1.92 12.14 -1.49
N GLN A 379 1.57 11.28 -0.54
CA GLN A 379 1.75 11.56 0.89
C GLN A 379 2.47 10.40 1.56
N PHE A 380 3.62 10.68 2.16
CA PHE A 380 4.45 9.69 2.82
C PHE A 380 4.63 10.07 4.29
N ALA A 381 4.12 9.24 5.21
CA ALA A 381 4.22 9.48 6.63
C ALA A 381 4.69 8.25 7.41
N LEU A 382 5.48 8.50 8.46
CA LEU A 382 5.82 7.51 9.47
C LEU A 382 4.77 7.54 10.60
N SER A 383 3.51 7.17 10.30
CA SER A 383 2.40 7.21 11.25
C SER A 383 2.48 6.09 12.30
N PRO A 384 2.46 6.42 13.61
CA PRO A 384 2.36 5.44 14.70
C PRO A 384 1.11 4.56 14.64
N GLU A 385 -0.01 5.10 14.17
CA GLU A 385 -1.27 4.38 14.02
C GLU A 385 -1.14 3.27 12.95
N ASN A 386 -0.41 3.53 11.86
CA ASN A 386 -0.09 2.51 10.87
C ASN A 386 0.84 1.44 11.46
N GLU A 387 1.78 1.77 12.34
CA GLU A 387 2.61 0.77 13.03
C GLU A 387 1.79 -0.11 13.98
N ALA A 388 0.81 0.47 14.69
CA ALA A 388 -0.09 -0.29 15.55
C ALA A 388 -0.96 -1.27 14.74
N ALA A 389 -1.45 -0.87 13.56
CA ALA A 389 -2.13 -1.77 12.63
C ALA A 389 -1.19 -2.89 12.13
N GLU A 390 0.06 -2.55 11.78
CA GLU A 390 1.05 -3.56 11.38
C GLU A 390 1.40 -4.53 12.52
N ALA A 391 1.47 -4.07 13.77
CA ALA A 391 1.66 -4.93 14.93
C ALA A 391 0.50 -5.94 15.08
N ALA A 392 -0.75 -5.52 14.80
CA ALA A 392 -1.88 -6.44 14.77
C ALA A 392 -1.72 -7.51 13.67
N ASN A 393 -1.34 -7.10 12.45
CA ASN A 393 -1.08 -8.02 11.34
C ASN A 393 0.01 -9.03 11.70
N LYS A 394 1.14 -8.59 12.26
CA LYS A 394 2.24 -9.47 12.68
C LYS A 394 1.85 -10.39 13.83
N GLY A 395 1.06 -9.92 14.79
CA GLY A 395 0.51 -10.76 15.86
C GLY A 395 -0.30 -11.95 15.32
N LEU A 396 -1.15 -11.71 14.30
CA LEU A 396 -1.92 -12.76 13.65
C LEU A 396 -1.04 -13.74 12.85
N SER A 397 0.02 -13.23 12.20
CA SER A 397 1.01 -14.05 11.49
C SER A 397 1.84 -14.91 12.44
N LEU A 398 2.06 -14.47 13.69
CA LEU A 398 2.60 -15.30 14.77
C LEU A 398 1.56 -16.34 15.28
N GLY A 399 0.35 -16.32 14.76
CA GLY A 399 -0.76 -17.24 15.05
C GLY A 399 -1.57 -16.93 16.30
N ALA A 400 -1.34 -15.78 16.93
CA ALA A 400 -2.19 -15.31 18.02
C ALA A 400 -3.61 -15.01 17.51
N ARG A 401 -4.61 -15.15 18.38
CA ARG A 401 -6.03 -14.93 18.06
C ARG A 401 -6.78 -14.15 19.14
N ARG A 402 -6.22 -14.04 20.35
CA ARG A 402 -6.87 -13.44 21.52
C ARG A 402 -5.92 -12.43 22.18
N ALA A 403 -6.17 -11.14 21.91
CA ALA A 403 -5.27 -10.07 22.30
C ALA A 403 -5.77 -9.29 23.53
N LEU A 404 -4.82 -8.85 24.35
CA LEU A 404 -4.98 -7.76 25.31
C LEU A 404 -4.28 -6.50 24.77
N VAL A 405 -4.73 -5.34 25.22
CA VAL A 405 -4.09 -4.06 24.93
C VAL A 405 -3.75 -3.34 26.23
N LEU A 406 -2.50 -2.91 26.35
CA LEU A 406 -2.02 -2.12 27.47
C LEU A 406 -1.35 -0.85 26.92
N HIS A 407 -1.82 0.32 27.34
CA HIS A 407 -1.35 1.60 26.82
C HIS A 407 -1.25 2.67 27.92
N PRO A 408 -0.42 3.72 27.74
CA PRO A 408 -0.45 4.84 28.67
C PRO A 408 -1.79 5.58 28.60
N ASP A 409 -2.19 6.17 29.73
CA ASP A 409 -3.40 6.98 29.85
C ASP A 409 -3.19 8.39 29.27
N ASP A 410 -2.89 8.45 27.97
CA ASP A 410 -2.72 9.68 27.23
C ASP A 410 -3.28 9.58 25.80
N ALA A 411 -3.33 10.72 25.10
CA ALA A 411 -3.87 10.78 23.75
C ALA A 411 -3.06 9.97 22.72
N TRP A 412 -1.76 9.73 22.95
CA TRP A 412 -0.93 8.92 22.06
C TRP A 412 -1.25 7.45 22.26
N GLY A 413 -1.24 6.96 23.50
CA GLY A 413 -1.62 5.61 23.89
C GLY A 413 -2.98 5.22 23.36
N GLN A 414 -3.98 6.07 23.53
CA GLN A 414 -5.35 5.83 23.06
C GLN A 414 -5.43 5.68 21.53
N ARG A 415 -4.70 6.50 20.75
CA ARG A 415 -4.72 6.40 19.28
C ARG A 415 -4.11 5.10 18.79
N LEU A 416 -2.97 4.69 19.33
CA LEU A 416 -2.32 3.43 18.96
C LEU A 416 -3.17 2.22 19.37
N ALA A 417 -3.72 2.24 20.60
CA ALA A 417 -4.63 1.20 21.07
C ALA A 417 -5.87 1.06 20.17
N THR A 418 -6.44 2.18 19.73
CA THR A 418 -7.59 2.21 18.80
C THR A 418 -7.21 1.62 17.44
N ALA A 419 -6.08 2.03 16.87
CA ALA A 419 -5.62 1.54 15.57
C ALA A 419 -5.33 0.03 15.58
N PHE A 420 -4.61 -0.47 16.60
CA PHE A 420 -4.38 -1.90 16.80
C PHE A 420 -5.71 -2.66 16.93
N SER A 421 -6.60 -2.20 17.81
CA SER A 421 -7.85 -2.90 18.11
C SER A 421 -8.80 -2.94 16.91
N ALA A 422 -8.81 -1.90 16.08
CA ALA A 422 -9.58 -1.86 14.84
C ALA A 422 -9.04 -2.90 13.84
N GLN A 423 -7.72 -2.91 13.61
CA GLN A 423 -7.10 -3.84 12.68
C GLN A 423 -7.23 -5.30 13.15
N TRP A 424 -6.99 -5.56 14.44
CA TRP A 424 -7.10 -6.89 15.05
C TRP A 424 -8.49 -7.50 14.83
N ARG A 425 -9.56 -6.75 15.10
CA ARG A 425 -10.94 -7.21 14.88
C ARG A 425 -11.29 -7.36 13.41
N ALA A 426 -10.86 -6.43 12.55
CA ALA A 426 -11.11 -6.51 11.11
C ALA A 426 -10.51 -7.79 10.48
N GLN A 427 -9.39 -8.23 11.04
CA GLN A 427 -8.70 -9.46 10.65
C GLN A 427 -9.19 -10.72 11.40
N GLY A 428 -10.27 -10.62 12.17
CA GLY A 428 -10.93 -11.75 12.84
C GLY A 428 -10.35 -12.12 14.20
N GLY A 429 -9.43 -11.32 14.75
CA GLY A 429 -8.94 -11.48 16.11
C GLY A 429 -9.95 -11.05 17.17
N SER A 430 -9.95 -11.74 18.31
CA SER A 430 -10.76 -11.39 19.47
C SER A 430 -9.98 -10.45 20.39
N LEU A 431 -10.55 -9.30 20.74
CA LEU A 431 -10.01 -8.43 21.78
C LEU A 431 -10.63 -8.83 23.11
N LEU A 432 -9.79 -9.36 23.99
CA LEU A 432 -10.17 -9.88 25.29
C LEU A 432 -10.34 -8.75 26.31
N GLY A 433 -9.42 -7.80 26.33
CA GLY A 433 -9.46 -6.67 27.24
C GLY A 433 -8.49 -5.56 26.85
N GLN A 434 -8.74 -4.37 27.38
CA GLN A 434 -7.88 -3.20 27.22
C GLN A 434 -7.79 -2.48 28.56
N ALA A 435 -6.59 -2.02 28.92
CA ALA A 435 -6.40 -1.17 30.09
C ALA A 435 -5.40 -0.04 29.80
N SER A 436 -5.61 1.09 30.46
CA SER A 436 -4.65 2.19 30.49
C SER A 436 -3.84 2.17 31.79
N PHE A 437 -2.60 2.65 31.74
CA PHE A 437 -1.75 2.86 32.90
C PHE A 437 -1.27 4.31 33.00
N ASP A 438 -1.07 4.78 34.22
CA ASP A 438 -0.44 6.09 34.47
C ASP A 438 1.04 6.04 34.05
N PRO A 439 1.49 6.88 33.09
CA PRO A 439 2.89 6.97 32.70
C PRO A 439 3.84 7.35 33.85
N ALA A 440 3.32 7.95 34.92
CA ALA A 440 4.05 8.26 36.15
C ALA A 440 4.16 7.07 37.12
N TRP A 441 3.73 5.86 36.71
CA TRP A 441 3.93 4.59 37.41
C TRP A 441 3.09 4.37 38.67
N SER A 442 2.02 5.14 38.87
CA SER A 442 1.13 4.90 39.99
C SER A 442 0.20 3.70 39.71
N SER A 443 0.04 2.81 40.70
CA SER A 443 -0.94 1.69 40.69
C SER A 443 -0.85 0.70 39.51
N TYR A 444 0.24 0.68 38.75
CA TYR A 444 0.44 -0.16 37.55
C TYR A 444 0.20 -1.66 37.80
N ASN A 445 0.83 -2.23 38.84
CA ASN A 445 0.74 -3.67 39.13
C ASN A 445 -0.71 -4.14 39.26
N LYS A 446 -1.56 -3.35 39.95
CA LYS A 446 -2.99 -3.67 40.12
C LYS A 446 -3.75 -3.65 38.80
N THR A 447 -3.37 -2.78 37.86
CA THR A 447 -3.99 -2.72 36.53
C THR A 447 -3.56 -3.92 35.70
N LEU A 448 -2.26 -4.23 35.70
CA LEU A 448 -1.69 -5.37 34.99
C LEU A 448 -2.29 -6.70 35.49
N ASP A 449 -2.36 -6.89 36.82
CA ASP A 449 -2.94 -8.07 37.45
C ASP A 449 -4.40 -8.26 37.04
N ARG A 450 -5.20 -7.19 37.07
CA ARG A 450 -6.61 -7.24 36.64
C ARG A 450 -6.76 -7.55 35.15
N LEU A 451 -5.92 -6.95 34.30
CA LEU A 451 -5.96 -7.17 32.86
C LEU A 451 -5.65 -8.64 32.50
N MET A 452 -4.67 -9.26 33.16
CA MET A 452 -4.27 -10.65 32.87
C MET A 452 -5.05 -11.70 33.65
N ALA A 453 -5.60 -11.39 34.84
CA ALA A 453 -6.35 -12.37 35.63
C ALA A 453 -7.69 -12.77 34.98
N ALA A 454 -8.26 -11.91 34.14
CA ALA A 454 -9.58 -12.10 33.57
C ALA A 454 -9.61 -12.82 32.21
N GLN A 455 -8.44 -13.20 31.66
CA GLN A 455 -8.31 -13.42 30.22
C GLN A 455 -7.28 -14.52 29.90
N ASP A 456 -7.69 -15.53 29.13
CA ASP A 456 -6.74 -16.47 28.52
C ASP A 456 -6.25 -15.87 27.19
N ALA A 457 -5.37 -14.87 27.26
CA ALA A 457 -4.82 -14.19 26.08
C ALA A 457 -3.55 -14.90 25.59
N ASP A 458 -3.36 -14.94 24.27
CA ASP A 458 -2.13 -15.42 23.64
C ASP A 458 -1.21 -14.28 23.17
N LEU A 459 -1.74 -13.05 23.15
CA LEU A 459 -0.99 -11.85 22.79
C LEU A 459 -1.34 -10.65 23.68
N LEU A 460 -0.34 -9.81 23.97
CA LEU A 460 -0.50 -8.50 24.57
C LEU A 460 0.16 -7.46 23.65
N PHE A 461 -0.63 -6.50 23.17
CA PHE A 461 -0.12 -5.31 22.51
C PHE A 461 0.22 -4.25 23.55
N LEU A 462 1.50 -3.90 23.63
CA LEU A 462 2.03 -2.93 24.55
C LEU A 462 2.32 -1.63 23.81
N VAL A 463 1.62 -0.55 24.14
CA VAL A 463 2.01 0.79 23.73
C VAL A 463 2.95 1.37 24.79
N ALA A 464 4.21 1.59 24.44
CA ALA A 464 5.23 2.08 25.35
C ALA A 464 6.39 2.74 24.59
N THR A 465 7.07 3.70 25.24
CA THR A 465 8.41 4.13 24.83
C THR A 465 9.45 3.13 25.35
N ALA A 466 10.70 3.23 24.89
CA ALA A 466 11.80 2.39 25.37
C ALA A 466 11.92 2.41 26.91
N GLU A 467 11.87 3.59 27.53
CA GLU A 467 11.95 3.74 29.00
C GLU A 467 10.78 3.07 29.71
N MET A 468 9.58 3.15 29.13
CA MET A 468 8.40 2.50 29.68
C MET A 468 8.50 0.98 29.54
N ALA A 469 8.85 0.48 28.35
CA ALA A 469 8.93 -0.95 28.08
C ALA A 469 9.96 -1.65 28.99
N ARG A 470 11.12 -1.02 29.24
CA ARG A 470 12.19 -1.59 30.10
C ARG A 470 11.71 -1.88 31.52
N LYS A 471 10.68 -1.18 32.00
CA LYS A 471 10.08 -1.37 33.32
C LYS A 471 8.84 -2.28 33.27
N ILE A 472 7.98 -2.09 32.28
CA ILE A 472 6.70 -2.81 32.13
C ILE A 472 6.90 -4.27 31.74
N TYR A 473 7.74 -4.53 30.74
CA TYR A 473 7.81 -5.84 30.10
C TYR A 473 8.27 -6.97 31.04
N PRO A 474 9.28 -6.79 31.91
CA PRO A 474 9.63 -7.80 32.92
C PRO A 474 8.48 -8.16 33.86
N GLN A 475 7.63 -7.19 34.20
CA GLN A 475 6.48 -7.40 35.08
C GLN A 475 5.33 -8.14 34.36
N ILE A 476 5.11 -7.84 33.08
CA ILE A 476 4.21 -8.64 32.23
C ILE A 476 4.67 -10.09 32.23
N GLN A 477 5.96 -10.35 31.98
CA GLN A 477 6.51 -11.70 31.95
C GLN A 477 6.40 -12.43 33.30
N ALA A 478 6.60 -11.72 34.41
CA ALA A 478 6.50 -12.29 35.75
C ALA A 478 5.06 -12.69 36.11
N THR A 479 4.07 -11.98 35.59
CA THR A 479 2.65 -12.19 35.94
C THR A 479 1.93 -13.12 34.94
N ALA A 480 2.44 -13.24 33.71
CA ALA A 480 1.89 -14.13 32.69
C ALA A 480 1.95 -15.60 33.13
N LYS A 481 0.79 -16.25 33.22
CA LYS A 481 0.65 -17.65 33.63
C LYS A 481 0.98 -18.64 32.50
N ASN A 482 0.71 -18.24 31.27
CA ASN A 482 0.95 -19.01 30.04
C ASN A 482 1.94 -18.25 29.14
N PRO A 483 2.56 -18.90 28.13
CA PRO A 483 3.36 -18.21 27.12
C PRO A 483 2.54 -17.09 26.46
N LEU A 484 2.99 -15.84 26.62
CA LEU A 484 2.31 -14.65 26.14
C LEU A 484 3.21 -13.91 25.15
N ILE A 485 2.73 -13.73 23.92
CA ILE A 485 3.44 -12.91 22.93
C ILE A 485 3.21 -11.45 23.29
N VAL A 486 4.26 -10.72 23.65
CA VAL A 486 4.16 -9.26 23.80
C VAL A 486 4.71 -8.61 22.54
N ILE A 487 3.90 -7.77 21.91
CA ILE A 487 4.27 -7.02 20.71
C ILE A 487 4.06 -5.52 20.90
N SER A 488 4.92 -4.70 20.32
CA SER A 488 4.86 -3.24 20.41
C SER A 488 5.14 -2.56 19.06
N THR A 489 5.12 -1.22 19.06
CA THR A 489 5.53 -0.39 17.91
C THR A 489 7.01 -0.03 18.02
N SER A 490 7.57 0.68 17.02
CA SER A 490 9.00 1.03 17.00
C SER A 490 9.47 1.89 18.18
N HIS A 491 8.54 2.51 18.92
CA HIS A 491 8.81 3.41 20.06
C HIS A 491 9.51 2.72 21.24
N VAL A 492 9.46 1.38 21.34
CA VAL A 492 10.22 0.64 22.36
C VAL A 492 11.71 0.53 22.06
N TYR A 493 12.12 0.87 20.84
CA TYR A 493 13.52 0.89 20.43
C TYR A 493 13.98 2.32 20.10
N SER A 494 14.91 2.83 20.92
CA SER A 494 15.49 4.19 20.80
C SER A 494 16.31 4.41 19.53
N GLY A 495 16.59 3.32 18.79
CA GLY A 495 17.48 3.31 17.62
C GLY A 495 18.95 3.07 17.97
N ARG A 496 19.28 2.92 19.25
CA ARG A 496 20.60 2.49 19.71
C ARG A 496 20.45 1.42 20.79
N PHE A 497 20.94 0.23 20.49
CA PHE A 497 20.92 -0.87 21.44
C PHE A 497 21.84 -0.59 22.63
N ASP A 498 21.30 -0.73 23.85
CA ASP A 498 22.02 -0.66 25.11
C ASP A 498 21.95 -2.04 25.78
N ALA A 499 23.08 -2.76 25.80
CA ALA A 499 23.13 -4.12 26.33
C ALA A 499 22.70 -4.24 27.81
N ASN A 500 22.86 -3.19 28.61
CA ASN A 500 22.46 -3.20 30.01
C ASN A 500 20.98 -2.85 30.16
N ALA A 501 20.55 -1.74 29.56
CA ALA A 501 19.19 -1.24 29.72
C ALA A 501 18.16 -2.08 28.94
N ASP A 502 18.52 -2.60 27.75
CA ASP A 502 17.62 -3.38 26.90
C ASP A 502 17.64 -4.88 27.21
N ARG A 503 18.49 -5.36 28.13
CA ARG A 503 18.43 -6.75 28.63
C ARG A 503 17.05 -7.09 29.18
N ALA A 504 16.40 -6.11 29.82
CA ALA A 504 15.04 -6.24 30.32
C ALA A 504 14.00 -6.48 29.22
N LEU A 505 14.32 -6.20 27.95
CA LEU A 505 13.43 -6.33 26.80
C LEU A 505 13.57 -7.65 26.05
N VAL A 506 14.51 -8.54 26.43
CA VAL A 506 14.75 -9.79 25.70
C VAL A 506 13.47 -10.61 25.52
N GLY A 507 13.16 -10.93 24.27
CA GLY A 507 11.95 -11.63 23.86
C GLY A 507 10.79 -10.73 23.42
N LEU A 508 10.82 -9.42 23.69
CA LEU A 508 9.78 -8.47 23.26
C LEU A 508 9.79 -8.37 21.73
N TYR A 509 8.63 -8.56 21.11
CA TYR A 509 8.44 -8.29 19.69
C TYR A 509 8.07 -6.83 19.47
N PHE A 510 8.46 -6.30 18.32
CA PHE A 510 8.02 -4.97 17.90
C PHE A 510 8.08 -4.86 16.38
N VAL A 511 7.25 -4.00 15.81
CA VAL A 511 7.39 -3.65 14.39
C VAL A 511 8.31 -2.45 14.22
N ASP A 512 9.15 -2.50 13.18
CA ASP A 512 10.03 -1.38 12.83
C ASP A 512 10.36 -1.40 11.33
N ILE A 513 11.02 -0.36 10.87
CA ILE A 513 11.54 -0.31 9.51
C ILE A 513 12.67 -1.34 9.32
N PRO A 514 12.77 -2.00 8.16
CA PRO A 514 13.82 -2.99 7.88
C PRO A 514 15.24 -2.47 8.13
N TRP A 515 15.47 -1.17 7.86
CA TRP A 515 16.77 -0.52 8.07
C TRP A 515 17.25 -0.56 9.52
N MET A 516 16.35 -0.44 10.50
CA MET A 516 16.67 -0.51 11.93
C MET A 516 16.97 -1.92 12.42
N LEU A 517 16.59 -2.93 11.64
CA LEU A 517 16.88 -4.35 11.90
C LEU A 517 18.06 -4.87 11.06
N ASP A 518 18.80 -3.96 10.41
CA ASP A 518 19.94 -4.25 9.53
C ASP A 518 19.61 -5.18 8.34
N LEU A 519 18.34 -5.21 7.89
CA LEU A 519 17.89 -6.08 6.79
C LEU A 519 18.29 -5.60 5.39
N GLY A 520 18.78 -4.36 5.28
CA GLY A 520 19.32 -3.76 4.05
C GLY A 520 20.80 -4.06 3.79
N GLY A 521 21.46 -4.79 4.69
CA GLY A 521 22.77 -5.37 4.40
C GLY A 521 23.98 -4.46 4.42
N ALA A 522 24.92 -4.74 3.51
CA ALA A 522 26.15 -4.02 3.24
C ALA A 522 25.97 -3.12 2.02
N GLY A 523 26.55 -1.93 2.05
CA GLY A 523 26.45 -0.94 0.99
C GLY A 523 26.56 0.49 1.52
N PRO A 524 26.70 1.50 0.65
CA PRO A 524 26.92 2.88 1.08
C PRO A 524 25.73 3.50 1.83
N LEU A 525 24.52 2.95 1.67
CA LEU A 525 23.30 3.41 2.34
C LEU A 525 22.84 2.49 3.49
N ALA A 526 23.60 1.44 3.78
CA ALA A 526 23.29 0.54 4.88
C ALA A 526 23.35 1.25 6.23
N HIS A 527 22.46 0.89 7.16
CA HIS A 527 22.40 1.49 8.49
C HIS A 527 23.76 1.49 9.19
N ARG A 528 24.42 0.32 9.24
CA ARG A 528 25.76 0.17 9.84
C ARG A 528 26.85 1.01 9.17
N ALA A 529 26.75 1.24 7.87
CA ALA A 529 27.73 2.03 7.14
C ALA A 529 27.62 3.53 7.45
N VAL A 530 26.40 4.01 7.71
CA VAL A 530 26.09 5.45 7.81
C VAL A 530 25.91 5.91 9.25
N MET A 531 25.45 5.07 10.16
CA MET A 531 25.16 5.43 11.57
C MET A 531 26.38 6.00 12.32
N GLY A 532 27.60 5.64 11.90
CA GLY A 532 28.86 6.19 12.44
C GLY A 532 29.34 7.48 11.76
N GLN A 533 28.74 7.88 10.64
CA GLN A 533 29.16 9.04 9.83
C GLN A 533 28.36 10.31 10.14
N THR A 534 27.10 10.18 10.59
CA THR A 534 26.24 11.33 10.92
C THR A 534 25.29 11.00 12.07
N ALA A 535 25.12 11.96 12.99
CA ALA A 535 24.15 11.84 14.08
C ALA A 535 22.70 11.68 13.58
N SER A 536 22.40 12.15 12.37
CA SER A 536 21.08 12.01 11.74
C SER A 536 20.71 10.55 11.41
N ALA A 537 21.72 9.70 11.20
CA ALA A 537 21.54 8.29 10.85
C ALA A 537 21.50 7.37 12.07
N ALA A 538 21.51 7.94 13.28
CA ALA A 538 21.51 7.21 14.54
C ALA A 538 20.34 7.65 15.45
N GLY A 539 20.00 6.79 16.41
CA GLY A 539 19.03 7.11 17.45
C GLY A 539 17.62 7.42 16.91
N PRO A 540 16.86 8.35 17.53
CA PRO A 540 15.47 8.61 17.17
C PRO A 540 15.26 9.16 15.75
N LEU A 541 16.27 9.82 15.17
CA LEU A 541 16.20 10.44 13.83
C LEU A 541 16.50 9.46 12.69
N ALA A 542 17.08 8.30 13.00
CA ALA A 542 17.46 7.26 12.05
C ALA A 542 16.33 6.88 11.07
N ARG A 543 15.09 6.79 11.58
CA ARG A 543 13.92 6.45 10.75
C ARG A 543 13.56 7.55 9.74
N LEU A 544 13.79 8.82 10.10
CA LEU A 544 13.60 9.97 9.21
C LEU A 544 14.72 10.06 8.16
N TYR A 545 15.93 9.65 8.52
CA TYR A 545 17.03 9.48 7.56
C TYR A 545 16.68 8.42 6.51
N ALA A 546 16.21 7.25 6.93
CA ALA A 546 15.71 6.21 6.02
C ALA A 546 14.53 6.68 5.16
N MET A 547 13.62 7.48 5.73
CA MET A 547 12.54 8.13 4.99
C MET A 547 13.08 9.07 3.89
N GLY A 548 14.16 9.79 4.15
CA GLY A 548 14.84 10.61 3.14
C GLY A 548 15.37 9.78 1.96
N ILE A 549 15.98 8.63 2.23
CA ILE A 549 16.46 7.70 1.20
C ILE A 549 15.28 7.23 0.34
N ASP A 550 14.21 6.76 0.96
CA ASP A 550 13.04 6.25 0.24
C ASP A 550 12.29 7.35 -0.51
N ALA A 551 12.18 8.55 0.06
CA ALA A 551 11.56 9.69 -0.62
C ALA A 551 12.30 10.05 -1.92
N TYR A 552 13.63 10.04 -1.86
CA TYR A 552 14.47 10.21 -3.05
C TYR A 552 14.24 9.09 -4.08
N ARG A 553 14.18 7.83 -3.66
CA ARG A 553 13.99 6.69 -4.59
C ARG A 553 12.58 6.63 -5.19
N LEU A 554 11.57 7.05 -4.44
CA LEU A 554 10.17 6.99 -4.85
C LEU A 554 9.80 8.06 -5.88
N ALA A 555 10.36 9.27 -5.78
CA ALA A 555 9.90 10.42 -6.57
C ALA A 555 9.74 10.15 -8.08
N PRO A 556 10.68 9.50 -8.79
CA PRO A 556 10.53 9.24 -10.23
C PRO A 556 9.54 8.12 -10.56
N GLN A 557 9.14 7.32 -9.56
CA GLN A 557 8.29 6.14 -9.73
C GLN A 557 6.84 6.38 -9.27
N LEU A 558 6.53 7.52 -8.65
CA LEU A 558 5.22 7.79 -8.04
C LEU A 558 4.05 7.56 -8.99
N SER A 559 4.12 8.10 -10.20
CA SER A 559 3.04 7.98 -11.19
C SER A 559 2.85 6.54 -11.64
N GLU A 560 3.93 5.78 -11.85
CA GLU A 560 3.88 4.36 -12.24
C GLU A 560 3.30 3.51 -11.10
N LEU A 561 3.78 3.70 -9.87
CA LEU A 561 3.27 2.98 -8.70
C LEU A 561 1.78 3.26 -8.46
N ALA A 562 1.35 4.51 -8.64
CA ALA A 562 -0.06 4.89 -8.49
C ALA A 562 -0.97 4.30 -9.58
N ALA A 563 -0.45 4.18 -10.81
CA ALA A 563 -1.18 3.58 -11.92
C ALA A 563 -1.35 2.05 -11.77
N ASN A 564 -0.49 1.41 -10.98
CA ASN A 564 -0.41 -0.04 -10.79
C ASN A 564 -0.69 -0.43 -9.33
N PRO A 565 -1.96 -0.64 -8.92
CA PRO A 565 -2.33 -0.91 -7.52
C PRO A 565 -1.63 -2.12 -6.88
N GLY A 566 -1.27 -3.13 -7.68
CA GLY A 566 -0.54 -4.31 -7.22
C GLY A 566 0.95 -4.07 -6.98
N ALA A 567 1.50 -2.93 -7.43
CA ALA A 567 2.90 -2.61 -7.29
C ALA A 567 3.27 -2.43 -5.81
N TYR A 568 4.39 -3.01 -5.44
CA TYR A 568 4.93 -3.05 -4.09
C TYR A 568 6.45 -3.12 -4.19
N VAL A 569 7.14 -2.12 -3.64
CA VAL A 569 8.59 -1.99 -3.76
C VAL A 569 9.26 -2.08 -2.39
N PRO A 570 10.36 -2.84 -2.23
CA PRO A 570 11.12 -2.85 -1.00
C PRO A 570 11.82 -1.49 -0.79
N GLY A 571 11.66 -0.91 0.39
CA GLY A 571 12.31 0.32 0.82
C GLY A 571 12.99 0.19 2.18
N GLN A 572 13.77 1.20 2.56
CA GLN A 572 14.42 1.26 3.87
C GLN A 572 13.41 1.41 5.02
N THR A 573 12.26 2.02 4.74
CA THR A 573 11.17 2.28 5.68
C THR A 573 10.08 1.20 5.71
N GLY A 574 10.29 0.09 4.99
CA GLY A 574 9.34 -1.00 4.82
C GLY A 574 9.10 -1.29 3.35
N GLY A 575 8.22 -2.23 3.05
CA GLY A 575 7.71 -2.34 1.68
C GLY A 575 6.65 -1.28 1.41
N LEU A 576 6.78 -0.61 0.27
CA LEU A 576 6.07 0.62 -0.06
C LEU A 576 5.10 0.36 -1.21
N ALA A 577 3.87 0.83 -1.05
CA ALA A 577 2.85 0.82 -2.09
C ALA A 577 1.98 2.07 -1.99
N ILE A 578 1.32 2.46 -3.08
CA ILE A 578 0.46 3.64 -3.12
C ILE A 578 -1.00 3.20 -3.05
N ASP A 579 -1.75 3.74 -2.09
CA ASP A 579 -3.20 3.49 -2.00
C ASP A 579 -3.99 4.34 -3.02
N PRO A 580 -5.30 4.10 -3.21
CA PRO A 580 -6.10 4.87 -4.15
C PRO A 580 -6.18 6.39 -3.85
N LEU A 581 -5.80 6.81 -2.64
CA LEU A 581 -5.76 8.22 -2.22
C LEU A 581 -4.38 8.86 -2.42
N GLY A 582 -3.42 8.13 -2.99
CA GLY A 582 -2.05 8.61 -3.20
C GLY A 582 -1.19 8.60 -1.94
N ARG A 583 -1.59 7.86 -0.90
CA ARG A 583 -0.80 7.72 0.33
C ARG A 583 0.13 6.53 0.21
N ILE A 584 1.36 6.71 0.64
CA ILE A 584 2.34 5.63 0.75
C ILE A 584 1.98 4.77 1.96
N THR A 585 1.52 3.56 1.68
CA THR A 585 1.35 2.51 2.67
C THR A 585 2.68 1.78 2.88
N ARG A 586 2.95 1.39 4.13
CA ARG A 586 4.19 0.72 4.52
C ARG A 586 3.87 -0.62 5.15
N GLN A 587 4.63 -1.63 4.79
CA GLN A 587 4.63 -2.91 5.48
C GLN A 587 5.94 -3.06 6.26
N LEU A 588 5.82 -3.23 7.58
CA LEU A 588 6.97 -3.19 8.50
C LEU A 588 7.55 -4.59 8.74
N ALA A 589 8.82 -4.62 9.15
CA ALA A 589 9.48 -5.83 9.58
C ALA A 589 9.15 -6.12 11.06
N LEU A 590 9.09 -7.39 11.42
CA LEU A 590 8.89 -7.82 12.80
C LEU A 590 10.25 -8.03 13.45
N GLY A 591 10.62 -7.15 14.38
CA GLY A 591 11.79 -7.31 15.22
C GLY A 591 11.50 -8.09 16.50
N ARG A 592 12.55 -8.69 17.07
CA ARG A 592 12.58 -9.24 18.43
C ARG A 592 13.85 -8.79 19.13
N PHE A 593 13.73 -8.37 20.38
CA PHE A 593 14.91 -8.12 21.21
C PHE A 593 15.59 -9.43 21.58
N THR A 594 16.89 -9.53 21.31
CA THR A 594 17.76 -10.64 21.74
C THR A 594 18.85 -10.12 22.67
N GLU A 595 19.62 -11.02 23.29
CA GLU A 595 20.76 -10.63 24.15
C GLU A 595 21.82 -9.80 23.40
N THR A 596 21.88 -9.93 22.06
CA THR A 596 22.82 -9.20 21.20
C THR A 596 22.19 -8.01 20.48
N GLY A 597 20.96 -7.64 20.86
CA GLY A 597 20.19 -6.54 20.29
C GLY A 597 19.01 -6.98 19.43
N PRO A 598 18.29 -6.03 18.83
CA PRO A 598 17.18 -6.33 17.94
C PRO A 598 17.63 -7.15 16.72
N ARG A 599 16.82 -8.15 16.38
CA ARG A 599 16.97 -8.99 15.18
C ARG A 599 15.61 -9.15 14.52
N LEU A 600 15.60 -9.45 13.23
CA LEU A 600 14.39 -9.90 12.55
C LEU A 600 13.89 -11.19 13.22
N ALA A 601 12.60 -11.22 13.55
CA ALA A 601 11.93 -12.38 14.09
C ALA A 601 11.48 -13.30 12.95
N ASN A 602 11.77 -14.58 13.06
CA ASN A 602 11.22 -15.60 12.16
C ASN A 602 9.97 -16.23 12.79
N GLY A 603 9.01 -16.68 11.97
CA GLY A 603 7.75 -17.28 12.46
C GLY A 603 7.92 -18.49 13.39
N ALA A 604 9.10 -19.12 13.37
CA ALA A 604 9.50 -20.22 14.24
C ALA A 604 9.93 -19.79 15.66
N ASP A 605 10.18 -18.49 15.89
CA ASP A 605 10.71 -17.96 17.16
C ASP A 605 9.66 -17.86 18.28
N ARG A 606 8.54 -18.60 18.19
CA ARG A 606 7.54 -18.63 19.27
C ARG A 606 8.24 -18.94 20.59
N PRO A 607 7.74 -18.41 21.72
CA PRO A 607 8.10 -18.93 23.03
C PRO A 607 7.59 -20.39 23.12
N ASP A 608 8.32 -21.32 22.51
CA ASP A 608 8.08 -22.75 22.60
C ASP A 608 8.52 -23.20 24.00
N ASP A 609 7.62 -23.99 24.60
CA ASP A 609 7.55 -24.81 25.81
C ASP A 609 8.85 -25.14 26.61
N SER A 610 9.79 -24.21 26.67
CA SER A 610 11.08 -24.36 27.34
C SER A 610 10.97 -24.40 28.86
N ARG A 611 9.82 -23.98 29.43
CA ARG A 611 9.49 -24.23 30.84
C ARG A 611 9.19 -25.71 31.12
N ALA A 612 8.79 -26.50 30.11
CA ALA A 612 8.58 -27.94 30.27
C ALA A 612 9.88 -28.75 30.20
N LYS A 613 10.97 -28.22 29.62
CA LYS A 613 12.26 -28.93 29.52
C LYS A 613 13.20 -28.69 30.71
N THR A 614 13.01 -27.64 31.52
CA THR A 614 13.86 -27.39 32.69
C THR A 614 13.39 -28.12 33.96
N THR A 615 12.16 -28.64 33.99
CA THR A 615 11.63 -29.41 35.14
C THR A 615 11.84 -30.92 35.04
N ALA A 616 12.28 -31.44 33.89
CA ALA A 616 12.59 -32.87 33.70
C ALA A 616 14.07 -33.25 33.96
N ALA A 617 14.92 -32.28 34.31
CA ALA A 617 16.36 -32.51 34.54
C ALA A 617 16.80 -32.39 36.02
N VAL A 618 15.85 -32.28 36.95
CA VAL A 618 16.13 -32.29 38.41
C VAL A 618 15.26 -33.38 39.04
N GLY A 619 15.64 -34.64 38.80
CA GLY A 619 14.88 -35.79 39.26
C GLY A 619 15.48 -37.13 38.85
N SER A 620 16.82 -37.24 38.86
CA SER A 620 17.51 -38.52 38.82
C SER A 620 18.99 -38.29 39.17
N GLU A 621 19.28 -38.17 40.46
CA GLU A 621 20.51 -38.65 41.10
C GLU A 621 20.25 -38.81 42.61
#